data_AF-A0A925ZDT5-F1
#
_entry.id   AF-A0A925ZDT5-F1
#
_cell.length_a   1.000
_cell.length_b   1.000
_cell.length_c   1.000
_cell.angle_alpha   90.00
_cell.angle_beta   90.00
_cell.angle_gamma   90.00
#
_symmetry.space_group_name_H-M   'P 1'
#
loop_
_entity.id
_entity.type
_entity.pdbx_description
1 polymer ?
#
loop_
_entity_poly.entity_id
_entity_poly.type
_entity_poly.pdbx_seq_one_letter_code
_entity_poly.pdbx_strand_id
1 'polypeptide(L)'
;MEKNIKMRYPTYLKEFKCIGGKCKDSCCVGWDVDIDKITFKQYYKIEDKQMRRMVQRNIYKNDDYVSPDIDYGKVRLKSGLRCPFLDEENYCIIYSKIGEGYLSNGCTSFPRITNIVDGCYEMSLDVACLEAAKILLLKEEGIEFMESEVTLGKHIISNDFDTKSTEFNNSP
;
A
#
# COMPACT_ATOMS: atom_id res chain seq x y z
N MET A 1 -1.74 -12.93 -7.74
CA MET A 1 -2.47 -13.48 -8.90
C MET A 1 -3.06 -12.31 -9.63
N GLU A 2 -2.76 -12.17 -10.91
CA GLU A 2 -3.34 -11.13 -11.76
C GLU A 2 -4.83 -11.43 -11.98
N LYS A 3 -5.70 -10.46 -11.67
CA LYS A 3 -7.15 -10.57 -11.87
C LYS A 3 -7.60 -9.40 -12.73
N ASN A 4 -8.21 -9.70 -13.88
CA ASN A 4 -8.90 -8.70 -14.67
C ASN A 4 -10.22 -8.37 -13.99
N ILE A 5 -10.41 -7.11 -13.64
CA ILE A 5 -11.59 -6.62 -12.94
C ILE A 5 -12.09 -5.36 -13.63
N LYS A 6 -13.41 -5.16 -13.58
CA LYS A 6 -14.01 -3.86 -13.85
C LYS A 6 -13.83 -3.00 -12.60
N MET A 7 -13.11 -1.89 -12.70
CA MET A 7 -12.80 -1.01 -11.58
C MET A 7 -13.34 0.38 -11.82
N ARG A 8 -14.09 0.91 -10.83
CA ARG A 8 -14.50 2.30 -10.75
C ARG A 8 -13.50 3.10 -9.93
N TYR A 9 -13.14 4.29 -10.39
CA TYR A 9 -12.18 5.13 -9.67
C TYR A 9 -12.31 6.60 -10.07
N PRO A 10 -11.93 7.53 -9.20
CA PRO A 10 -11.94 8.94 -9.54
C PRO A 10 -10.78 9.27 -10.50
N THR A 11 -11.00 10.21 -11.43
CA THR A 11 -10.05 10.58 -12.49
C THR A 11 -8.68 10.97 -11.95
N TYR A 12 -8.64 11.63 -10.79
CA TYR A 12 -7.41 12.06 -10.12
C TYR A 12 -6.50 10.89 -9.71
N LEU A 13 -7.01 9.67 -9.58
CA LEU A 13 -6.21 8.49 -9.25
C LEU A 13 -5.05 8.32 -10.26
N LYS A 14 -5.28 8.67 -11.53
CA LYS A 14 -4.29 8.59 -12.62
C LYS A 14 -3.18 9.63 -12.49
N GLU A 15 -3.43 10.72 -11.76
CA GLU A 15 -2.47 11.80 -11.54
C GLU A 15 -1.45 11.43 -10.44
N PHE A 16 -1.78 10.46 -9.58
CA PHE A 16 -0.94 10.11 -8.45
C PHE A 16 0.35 9.40 -8.86
N LYS A 17 1.47 9.98 -8.41
CA LYS A 17 2.79 9.35 -8.42
C LYS A 17 3.49 9.65 -7.10
N CYS A 18 4.05 8.60 -6.48
CA CYS A 18 4.86 8.78 -5.28
C CYS A 18 6.05 9.71 -5.58
N ILE A 19 6.21 10.76 -4.76
CA ILE A 19 7.29 11.74 -4.88
C ILE A 19 8.57 11.34 -4.13
N GLY A 20 8.58 10.15 -3.52
CA GLY A 20 9.74 9.57 -2.83
C GLY A 20 10.27 10.46 -1.72
N GLY A 21 11.59 10.62 -1.65
CA GLY A 21 12.27 11.42 -0.62
C GLY A 21 11.88 12.90 -0.57
N LYS A 22 11.22 13.43 -1.61
CA LYS A 22 10.66 14.79 -1.58
C LYS A 22 9.42 14.90 -0.68
N CYS A 23 8.86 13.78 -0.22
CA CYS A 23 7.71 13.78 0.68
C CYS A 23 8.12 14.23 2.08
N LYS A 24 7.53 15.34 2.54
CA LYS A 24 7.77 15.89 3.89
C LYS A 24 7.05 15.10 4.99
N ASP A 25 6.08 14.29 4.61
CA ASP A 25 5.29 13.45 5.51
C ASP A 25 5.35 11.99 5.03
N SER A 26 6.38 11.28 5.47
CA SER A 26 6.73 9.97 4.94
C SER A 26 5.84 8.88 5.54
N CYS A 27 5.15 8.14 4.67
CA CYS A 27 4.35 6.95 5.02
C CYS A 27 5.14 5.79 5.66
N CYS A 28 6.46 5.90 5.70
CA CYS A 28 7.35 4.95 6.35
C CYS A 28 7.74 5.38 7.78
N VAL A 29 6.96 6.27 8.41
CA VAL A 29 7.16 6.76 9.78
C VAL A 29 5.81 6.81 10.51
N GLY A 30 5.77 6.36 11.76
CA GLY A 30 4.63 6.58 12.65
C GLY A 30 3.65 5.41 12.79
N TRP A 31 3.81 4.35 11.99
CA TRP A 31 2.98 3.13 12.09
C TRP A 31 3.77 1.87 11.73
N ASP A 32 3.21 0.72 12.10
CA ASP A 32 3.77 -0.59 11.80
C ASP A 32 3.75 -0.91 10.30
N VAL A 33 4.82 -1.56 9.81
CA VAL A 33 4.91 -1.98 8.42
C VAL A 33 4.83 -3.49 8.35
N ASP A 34 3.71 -3.97 7.83
CA ASP A 34 3.42 -5.38 7.59
C ASP A 34 3.96 -5.86 6.25
N ILE A 35 4.40 -7.12 6.23
CA ILE A 35 5.00 -7.80 5.10
C ILE A 35 4.23 -9.10 4.84
N ASP A 36 3.64 -9.20 3.65
CA ASP A 36 2.96 -10.41 3.20
C ASP A 36 3.94 -11.59 3.05
N LYS A 37 3.41 -12.81 3.11
CA LYS A 37 4.19 -14.05 3.11
C LYS A 37 5.01 -14.24 1.85
N ILE A 38 4.52 -13.79 0.69
CA ILE A 38 5.22 -13.94 -0.59
C ILE A 38 6.45 -13.03 -0.58
N THR A 39 6.27 -11.75 -0.26
CA THR A 39 7.34 -10.76 -0.14
C THR A 39 8.34 -11.15 0.95
N PHE A 40 7.85 -11.60 2.11
CA PHE A 40 8.71 -12.06 3.21
C PHE A 40 9.66 -13.17 2.75
N LYS A 41 9.16 -14.17 2.04
CA LYS A 41 9.98 -15.26 1.48
C LYS A 41 10.89 -14.79 0.35
N GLN A 42 10.43 -13.86 -0.48
CA GLN A 42 11.22 -13.28 -1.56
C GLN A 42 12.46 -12.57 -1.03
N TYR A 43 12.37 -11.92 0.13
CA TYR A 43 13.51 -11.26 0.77
C TYR A 43 14.67 -12.22 1.10
N TYR A 44 14.41 -13.50 1.39
CA TYR A 44 15.46 -14.50 1.60
C TYR A 44 16.18 -14.91 0.31
N LYS A 45 15.60 -14.58 -0.84
CA LYS A 45 16.12 -14.91 -2.17
C LYS A 45 16.72 -13.72 -2.90
N ILE A 46 16.81 -12.55 -2.26
CA ILE A 46 17.50 -11.39 -2.84
C ILE A 46 18.94 -11.78 -3.20
N GLU A 47 19.34 -11.47 -4.44
CA GLU A 47 20.66 -11.77 -4.98
C GLU A 47 21.76 -10.91 -4.35
N ASP A 48 21.49 -9.60 -4.20
CA ASP A 48 22.37 -8.68 -3.51
C ASP A 48 22.50 -9.09 -2.02
N LYS A 49 23.69 -9.57 -1.67
CA LYS A 49 23.99 -10.09 -0.33
C LYS A 49 23.87 -9.01 0.75
N GLN A 50 24.19 -7.76 0.45
CA GLN A 50 24.11 -6.66 1.39
C GLN A 50 22.65 -6.29 1.66
N MET A 51 21.85 -6.13 0.61
CA MET A 51 20.41 -5.87 0.71
C MET A 51 19.70 -7.02 1.41
N ARG A 52 20.01 -8.27 1.06
CA ARG A 52 19.44 -9.45 1.73
C ARG A 52 19.70 -9.44 3.23
N ARG A 53 20.95 -9.24 3.64
CA ARG A 53 21.33 -9.16 5.07
C ARG A 53 20.62 -8.00 5.78
N MET A 54 20.53 -6.85 5.11
CA MET A 54 19.91 -5.65 5.65
C MET A 54 18.41 -5.85 5.86
N VAL A 55 17.70 -6.44 4.89
CA VAL A 55 16.28 -6.79 5.03
C VAL A 55 16.07 -7.85 6.11
N GLN A 56 16.82 -8.96 6.09
CA GLN A 56 16.70 -10.04 7.07
C GLN A 56 16.94 -9.58 8.52
N ARG A 57 17.88 -8.65 8.75
CA ARG A 57 18.13 -8.08 10.08
C ARG A 57 16.97 -7.22 10.58
N ASN A 58 16.23 -6.60 9.66
CA ASN A 58 15.20 -5.61 9.97
C ASN A 58 13.77 -6.13 9.82
N ILE A 59 13.57 -7.41 9.51
CA ILE A 59 12.23 -8.03 9.50
C ILE A 59 12.17 -9.26 10.40
N TYR A 60 10.99 -9.55 10.92
CA TYR A 60 10.71 -10.76 11.68
C TYR A 60 9.38 -11.37 11.27
N LYS A 61 9.25 -12.68 11.48
CA LYS A 61 7.99 -13.37 11.29
C LYS A 61 7.04 -12.93 12.41
N ASN A 62 5.83 -12.55 12.05
CA ASN A 62 4.77 -12.32 13.00
C ASN A 62 4.17 -13.69 13.33
N ASP A 63 4.26 -14.14 14.58
CA ASP A 63 3.70 -15.44 14.99
C ASP A 63 2.18 -15.36 15.24
N ASP A 64 1.66 -14.15 15.45
CA ASP A 64 0.25 -13.85 15.69
C ASP A 64 -0.47 -13.29 14.44
N TYR A 65 0.05 -13.58 13.24
CA TYR A 65 -0.52 -13.05 12.00
C TYR A 65 -1.95 -13.55 11.76
N VAL A 66 -2.82 -12.66 11.30
CA VAL A 66 -4.23 -12.99 10.97
C VAL A 66 -4.37 -13.38 9.51
N SER A 67 -3.66 -12.69 8.61
CA SER A 67 -3.71 -12.89 7.17
C SER A 67 -2.31 -13.06 6.58
N PRO A 68 -1.97 -14.23 6.01
CA PRO A 68 -0.65 -14.44 5.42
C PRO A 68 -0.39 -13.49 4.24
N ASP A 69 -1.41 -12.92 3.63
CA ASP A 69 -1.31 -12.00 2.52
C ASP A 69 -1.13 -10.53 2.95
N ILE A 70 -1.15 -10.25 4.26
CA ILE A 70 -1.01 -8.91 4.83
C ILE A 70 0.10 -8.88 5.87
N ASP A 71 -0.05 -9.60 6.98
CA ASP A 71 0.69 -9.38 8.24
C ASP A 71 1.58 -10.56 8.66
N TYR A 72 2.00 -11.39 7.70
CA TYR A 72 2.85 -12.58 7.95
C TYR A 72 4.21 -12.24 8.59
N GLY A 73 4.77 -11.08 8.26
CA GLY A 73 5.99 -10.56 8.86
C GLY A 73 5.86 -9.08 9.16
N LYS A 74 6.75 -8.58 10.02
CA LYS A 74 6.78 -7.17 10.44
C LYS A 74 8.18 -6.59 10.31
N VAL A 75 8.24 -5.30 10.04
CA VAL A 75 9.48 -4.54 10.04
C VAL A 75 9.84 -4.11 11.48
N ARG A 76 11.09 -4.32 11.87
CA ARG A 76 11.65 -3.78 13.12
C ARG A 76 11.91 -2.28 12.94
N LEU A 77 10.99 -1.45 13.40
CA LEU A 77 11.13 0.01 13.34
C LEU A 77 12.27 0.50 14.23
N LYS A 78 12.93 1.58 13.80
CA LYS A 78 13.92 2.32 14.60
C LYS A 78 13.21 3.27 15.57
N SER A 79 13.99 3.99 16.38
CA SER A 79 13.50 5.08 17.23
C SER A 79 12.59 6.04 16.44
N GLY A 80 11.51 6.48 17.08
CA GLY A 80 10.50 7.34 16.44
C GLY A 80 9.62 6.63 15.41
N LEU A 81 9.47 5.30 15.51
CA LEU A 81 8.67 4.48 14.59
C LEU A 81 9.11 4.65 13.12
N ARG A 82 10.41 4.86 12.90
CA ARG A 82 10.98 5.07 11.57
C ARG A 82 11.34 3.75 10.90
N CYS A 83 10.85 3.53 9.69
CA CYS A 83 11.22 2.36 8.90
C CYS A 83 12.75 2.34 8.62
N PRO A 84 13.45 1.23 8.91
CA PRO A 84 14.89 1.10 8.70
C PRO A 84 15.30 1.13 7.23
N PHE A 85 14.33 1.01 6.31
CA PHE A 85 14.54 1.03 4.86
C PHE A 85 14.49 2.44 4.26
N LEU A 86 14.31 3.49 5.06
CA LEU A 86 14.48 4.85 4.58
C LEU A 86 15.95 5.25 4.61
N ASP A 87 16.43 5.85 3.52
CA ASP A 87 17.74 6.50 3.47
C ASP A 87 17.72 7.89 4.15
N GLU A 88 18.83 8.62 3.99
CA GLU A 88 19.03 9.97 4.54
C GLU A 88 18.11 11.00 3.88
N GLU A 89 17.66 10.75 2.65
CA GLU A 89 16.72 11.60 1.91
C GLU A 89 15.26 11.19 2.13
N ASN A 90 14.97 10.29 3.08
CA ASN A 90 13.63 9.73 3.31
C ASN A 90 13.05 8.95 2.12
N TYR A 91 13.90 8.35 1.30
CA TYR A 91 13.46 7.48 0.23
C TYR A 91 13.62 6.00 0.59
N CYS A 92 12.65 5.18 0.18
CA CYS A 92 12.65 3.75 0.48
C CYS A 92 13.68 3.02 -0.39
N ILE A 93 14.72 2.48 0.24
CA ILE A 93 15.82 1.83 -0.47
C ILE A 93 15.42 0.49 -1.09
N ILE A 94 14.36 -0.16 -0.60
CA ILE A 94 13.81 -1.37 -1.26
C ILE A 94 13.28 -0.98 -2.63
N TYR A 95 12.43 0.05 -2.69
CA TYR A 95 11.91 0.55 -3.95
C TYR A 95 13.02 1.07 -4.86
N SER A 96 13.91 1.93 -4.34
CA SER A 96 14.89 2.63 -5.16
C SER A 96 16.02 1.73 -5.69
N LYS A 97 16.41 0.68 -4.95
CA LYS A 97 17.54 -0.20 -5.35
C LYS A 97 17.13 -1.50 -5.99
N ILE A 98 16.06 -2.13 -5.52
CA ILE A 98 15.65 -3.47 -5.98
C ILE A 98 14.25 -3.49 -6.62
N GLY A 99 13.53 -2.37 -6.58
CA GLY A 99 12.32 -2.13 -7.38
C GLY A 99 11.01 -2.41 -6.65
N GLU A 100 9.92 -1.91 -7.25
CA GLU A 100 8.55 -1.99 -6.74
C GLU A 100 8.09 -3.43 -6.48
N GLY A 101 8.55 -4.39 -7.27
CA GLY A 101 8.19 -5.81 -7.10
C GLY A 101 8.62 -6.41 -5.76
N TYR A 102 9.51 -5.76 -5.01
CA TYR A 102 9.94 -6.17 -3.67
C TYR A 102 9.18 -5.48 -2.54
N LEU A 103 8.25 -4.57 -2.83
CA LEU A 103 7.38 -4.02 -1.81
C LEU A 103 6.36 -5.07 -1.34
N SER A 104 5.96 -4.97 -0.07
CA SER A 104 4.84 -5.76 0.45
C SER A 104 3.52 -5.30 -0.16
N ASN A 105 2.47 -6.13 -0.03
CA ASN A 105 1.12 -5.74 -0.45
C ASN A 105 0.69 -4.41 0.18
N GLY A 106 0.98 -4.17 1.47
CA GLY A 106 0.67 -2.92 2.15
C GLY A 106 1.41 -1.72 1.56
N CYS A 107 2.74 -1.81 1.42
CA CYS A 107 3.55 -0.75 0.84
C CYS A 107 3.23 -0.46 -0.64
N THR A 108 2.79 -1.47 -1.39
CA THR A 108 2.38 -1.32 -2.79
C THR A 108 1.01 -0.67 -2.90
N SER A 109 0.10 -1.03 -1.98
CA SER A 109 -1.26 -0.52 -1.97
C SER A 109 -1.26 0.94 -1.56
N PHE A 110 -0.63 1.32 -0.44
CA PHE A 110 -0.65 2.69 0.04
C PHE A 110 -0.10 3.70 -0.99
N PRO A 111 -0.79 4.83 -1.25
CA PRO A 111 -2.04 5.29 -0.63
C PRO A 111 -3.31 4.88 -1.39
N ARG A 112 -3.24 3.96 -2.34
CA ARG A 112 -4.42 3.44 -3.05
C ARG A 112 -5.22 2.54 -2.11
N ILE A 113 -6.49 2.89 -1.92
CA ILE A 113 -7.47 2.10 -1.17
C ILE A 113 -8.32 1.37 -2.18
N THR A 114 -8.35 0.03 -2.11
CA THR A 114 -9.21 -0.79 -2.98
C THR A 114 -10.32 -1.40 -2.15
N ASN A 115 -11.56 -1.08 -2.48
CA ASN A 115 -12.75 -1.65 -1.85
C ASN A 115 -13.53 -2.49 -2.87
N ILE A 116 -14.37 -3.38 -2.35
CA ILE A 116 -15.42 -4.05 -3.11
C ILE A 116 -16.75 -3.53 -2.56
N VAL A 117 -17.62 -3.03 -3.43
CA VAL A 117 -18.94 -2.51 -3.06
C VAL A 117 -19.96 -3.20 -3.96
N ASP A 118 -20.85 -4.02 -3.38
CA ASP A 118 -21.84 -4.83 -4.11
C ASP A 118 -21.21 -5.66 -5.24
N GLY A 119 -20.00 -6.19 -5.00
CA GLY A 119 -19.22 -6.96 -5.98
C GLY A 119 -18.49 -6.12 -7.04
N CYS A 120 -18.63 -4.79 -7.02
CA CYS A 120 -17.90 -3.87 -7.89
C CYS A 120 -16.61 -3.40 -7.21
N TYR A 121 -15.49 -3.44 -7.93
CA TYR A 121 -14.22 -2.93 -7.41
C TYR A 121 -14.16 -1.42 -7.52
N GLU A 122 -13.81 -0.75 -6.43
CA GLU A 122 -13.56 0.69 -6.38
C GLU A 122 -12.16 0.97 -5.87
N MET A 123 -11.45 1.92 -6.49
CA MET A 123 -10.14 2.37 -6.01
C MET A 123 -10.09 3.88 -5.86
N SER A 124 -9.56 4.35 -4.73
CA SER A 124 -9.38 5.77 -4.41
C SER A 124 -8.00 6.00 -3.77
N LEU A 125 -7.72 7.22 -3.30
CA LEU A 125 -6.49 7.56 -2.59
C LEU A 125 -6.79 7.99 -1.15
N ASP A 126 -5.98 7.49 -0.22
CA ASP A 126 -5.94 7.90 1.17
C ASP A 126 -5.26 9.27 1.32
N VAL A 127 -5.92 10.20 1.99
CA VAL A 127 -5.39 11.54 2.30
C VAL A 127 -4.33 11.53 3.39
N ALA A 128 -4.10 10.39 4.05
CA ALA A 128 -2.91 10.18 4.88
C ALA A 128 -1.60 10.32 4.07
N CYS A 129 -1.63 10.20 2.74
CA CYS A 129 -0.50 10.58 1.90
C CYS A 129 -0.58 12.06 1.52
N LEU A 130 0.46 12.83 1.86
CA LEU A 130 0.56 14.25 1.53
C LEU A 130 0.33 14.55 0.04
N GLU A 131 0.88 13.73 -0.86
CA GLU A 131 0.73 13.98 -2.30
C GLU A 131 -0.69 13.64 -2.79
N ALA A 132 -1.29 12.56 -2.28
CA ALA A 132 -2.68 12.24 -2.55
C ALA A 132 -3.62 13.34 -2.04
N ALA A 133 -3.39 13.85 -0.83
CA ALA A 133 -4.15 14.93 -0.24
C ALA A 133 -4.07 16.20 -1.08
N LYS A 134 -2.88 16.58 -1.58
CA LYS A 134 -2.75 17.75 -2.49
C LYS A 134 -3.53 17.56 -3.77
N ILE A 135 -3.40 16.41 -4.42
CA ILE A 135 -4.11 16.10 -5.67
C ILE A 135 -5.63 16.21 -5.44
N LEU A 136 -6.14 15.66 -4.35
CA LEU A 136 -7.56 15.65 -4.05
C LEU A 136 -8.10 17.04 -3.64
N LEU A 137 -7.44 17.68 -2.67
CA LEU A 137 -7.95 18.89 -2.01
C LEU A 137 -7.73 20.17 -2.82
N LEU A 138 -6.81 20.17 -3.79
CA LEU A 138 -6.55 21.31 -4.67
C LEU A 138 -7.26 21.21 -6.03
N LYS A 139 -8.15 20.23 -6.20
CA LYS A 139 -8.87 20.01 -7.46
C LYS A 139 -10.11 20.89 -7.55
N GLU A 140 -9.98 22.04 -8.22
CA GLU A 140 -11.06 23.03 -8.38
C GLU A 140 -12.22 22.53 -9.25
N GLU A 141 -11.91 21.70 -10.27
CA GLU A 141 -12.88 21.13 -11.22
C GLU A 141 -13.79 20.04 -10.58
N GLY A 142 -13.58 19.71 -9.30
CA GLY A 142 -14.30 18.65 -8.61
C GLY A 142 -13.82 17.23 -8.97
N ILE A 143 -14.60 16.22 -8.57
CA ILE A 143 -14.24 14.80 -8.70
C ILE A 143 -15.15 14.14 -9.73
N GLU A 144 -14.56 13.63 -10.80
CA GLU A 144 -15.22 12.78 -11.78
C GLU A 144 -14.81 11.33 -11.60
N PHE A 145 -15.69 10.39 -11.93
CA PHE A 145 -15.43 8.96 -11.87
C PHE A 145 -15.39 8.33 -13.26
N MET A 146 -14.53 7.34 -13.42
CA MET A 146 -14.45 6.50 -14.61
C MET A 146 -14.51 5.03 -14.22
N GLU A 147 -14.83 4.20 -15.21
CA GLU A 147 -14.74 2.75 -15.11
C GLU A 147 -13.81 2.23 -16.20
N SER A 148 -12.93 1.28 -15.86
CA SER A 148 -12.14 0.57 -16.85
C SER A 148 -11.81 -0.85 -16.41
N GLU A 149 -11.50 -1.71 -17.38
CA GLU A 149 -10.90 -3.00 -17.08
C GLU A 149 -9.44 -2.81 -16.67
N VAL A 150 -9.04 -3.39 -15.54
CA VAL A 150 -7.66 -3.33 -15.05
C VAL A 150 -7.21 -4.70 -14.55
N THR A 151 -5.91 -4.96 -14.69
CA THR A 151 -5.26 -6.11 -14.09
C THR A 151 -4.71 -5.71 -12.73
N LEU A 152 -5.28 -6.25 -11.64
CA LEU A 152 -4.76 -6.00 -10.29
C LEU A 152 -3.51 -6.84 -10.02
N GLY A 153 -2.40 -6.17 -9.70
CA GLY A 153 -1.14 -6.78 -9.25
C GLY A 153 -1.16 -7.10 -7.75
N LYS A 154 -0.07 -6.78 -7.05
CA LYS A 154 -0.02 -6.81 -5.57
C LYS A 154 -0.97 -5.74 -5.01
N HIS A 155 -1.91 -6.15 -4.17
CA HIS A 155 -2.92 -5.26 -3.59
C HIS A 155 -3.44 -5.81 -2.27
N ILE A 156 -4.13 -4.94 -1.52
CA ILE A 156 -4.97 -5.29 -0.37
C ILE A 156 -6.39 -4.84 -0.70
N ILE A 157 -7.37 -5.68 -0.36
CA ILE A 157 -8.77 -5.26 -0.30
C ILE A 157 -8.99 -4.68 1.09
N SER A 158 -9.21 -3.37 1.15
CA SER A 158 -9.40 -2.65 2.40
C SER A 158 -10.74 -2.98 3.03
N ASN A 159 -11.81 -3.06 2.21
CA ASN A 159 -13.15 -3.41 2.66
C ASN A 159 -13.92 -4.16 1.57
N ASP A 160 -14.87 -4.99 1.99
CA ASP A 160 -15.87 -5.64 1.14
C ASP A 160 -17.24 -5.34 1.73
N PHE A 161 -18.01 -4.49 1.04
CA PHE A 161 -19.29 -3.98 1.47
C PHE A 161 -20.42 -4.61 0.65
N ASP A 162 -21.39 -5.17 1.35
CA ASP A 162 -22.71 -5.48 0.78
C ASP A 162 -23.69 -4.42 1.28
N THR A 163 -24.00 -3.43 0.44
CA THR A 163 -24.89 -2.31 0.84
C THR A 163 -26.33 -2.74 1.09
N LYS A 164 -26.68 -3.98 0.73
CA LYS A 164 -28.00 -4.60 0.97
C LYS A 164 -28.01 -5.45 2.24
N SER A 165 -26.87 -5.62 2.89
CA SER A 165 -26.75 -6.31 4.18
C SER A 165 -27.57 -5.60 5.26
N THR A 166 -28.11 -6.39 6.20
CA THR A 166 -28.90 -5.83 7.30
C THR A 166 -28.08 -4.97 8.25
N GLU A 167 -26.75 -5.04 8.19
CA GLU A 167 -25.85 -4.21 8.99
C GLU A 167 -25.93 -2.72 8.65
N PHE A 168 -26.32 -2.38 7.42
CA PHE A 168 -26.48 -0.99 6.95
C PHE A 168 -27.91 -0.47 7.08
N ASN A 169 -28.86 -1.30 7.55
CA ASN A 169 -30.24 -0.87 7.76
C ASN A 169 -30.30 0.20 8.86
N ASN A 170 -30.80 1.39 8.50
CA ASN A 170 -30.84 2.57 9.39
C ASN A 170 -29.45 3.08 9.82
N SER A 171 -28.38 2.74 9.09
CA SER A 171 -27.15 3.53 9.17
C SER A 171 -27.47 4.96 8.72
N PRO A 172 -26.97 6.00 9.42
CA PRO A 172 -27.13 7.39 9.00
C PRO A 172 -26.58 7.64 7.59
#